data_AF-A0A428K4D3-F1
#
_entry.id   AF-A0A428K4D3-F1
#
_cell.length_a   1.000
_cell.length_b   1.000
_cell.length_c   1.000
_cell.angle_alpha   90.00
_cell.angle_beta   90.00
_cell.angle_gamma   90.00
#
_symmetry.space_group_name_H-M   'P 1'
#
loop_
_entity.id
_entity.type
_entity.pdbx_description
1 polymer ?
#
loop_
_entity_poly.entity_id
_entity_poly.type
_entity_poly.pdbx_seq_one_letter_code
_entity_poly.pdbx_strand_id
1 'polypeptide(L)' 'MSDPSNLPEDDEAWTMLLRSWSEEAPEPRPFFFTRLQARLAAQQPQPPALPTWLRRSVYAFSVVALVLALNADTALYSMR' A
#
# COMPACT_ATOMS: atom_id res chain seq x y z
N MET A 1 5.62 14.46 -21.61
CA MET A 1 6.09 14.06 -20.27
C MET A 1 5.71 15.20 -19.34
N SER A 2 4.72 15.02 -18.46
CA SER A 2 4.21 16.11 -17.61
C SER A 2 5.10 16.26 -16.37
N ASP A 3 5.62 17.46 -16.13
CA ASP A 3 6.40 17.80 -14.94
C ASP A 3 5.44 17.92 -13.73
N PRO A 4 5.64 17.16 -12.64
CA PRO A 4 4.77 17.20 -11.46
C PRO A 4 4.78 18.54 -10.72
N SER A 5 5.68 19.47 -11.09
CA SER A 5 5.73 20.82 -10.52
C SER A 5 4.75 21.81 -11.18
N ASN A 6 4.06 21.39 -12.23
CA ASN A 6 3.17 22.25 -13.04
C ASN A 6 1.71 21.80 -12.92
N LEU A 7 1.26 21.54 -11.68
CA LEU A 7 -0.10 21.15 -11.37
C LEU A 7 -0.97 22.40 -11.17
N PRO A 8 -2.23 22.41 -11.66
CA PRO A 8 -3.12 23.54 -11.44
C PRO A 8 -3.43 23.76 -9.95
N GLU A 9 -3.52 25.00 -9.51
CA GLU A 9 -3.87 25.36 -8.14
C GLU A 9 -5.39 25.50 -7.92
N ASP A 10 -6.15 25.74 -9.00
CA ASP A 10 -7.56 26.05 -9.00
C ASP A 10 -8.41 24.97 -9.69
N ASP A 11 -9.64 24.79 -9.19
CA ASP A 11 -10.57 23.75 -9.67
C ASP A 11 -10.98 23.95 -11.15
N GLU A 12 -11.01 25.20 -11.62
CA GLU A 12 -11.33 25.51 -13.03
C GLU A 12 -10.19 25.08 -13.96
N ALA A 13 -8.94 25.38 -13.64
CA ALA A 13 -7.80 24.92 -14.42
C ALA A 13 -7.65 23.39 -14.38
N TRP A 14 -7.99 22.73 -13.27
CA TRP A 14 -8.12 21.27 -13.22
C TRP A 14 -9.16 20.77 -14.23
N THR A 15 -10.31 21.41 -14.29
CA THR A 15 -11.40 21.05 -15.20
C THR A 15 -10.99 21.25 -16.67
N MET A 16 -10.27 22.32 -16.99
CA MET A 16 -9.74 22.57 -18.33
C MET A 16 -8.67 21.55 -18.73
N LEU A 17 -7.76 21.24 -17.82
CA LEU A 17 -6.71 20.23 -18.04
C LEU A 17 -7.31 18.84 -18.26
N LEU A 18 -8.28 18.43 -17.45
CA LEU A 18 -9.01 17.16 -17.63
C LEU A 18 -9.76 17.11 -18.97
N ARG A 19 -10.36 18.23 -19.38
CA ARG A 19 -11.04 18.34 -20.68
C ARG A 19 -10.06 18.15 -21.84
N SER A 20 -8.86 18.73 -21.76
CA SER A 20 -7.82 18.55 -22.78
C SER A 20 -7.38 17.08 -22.95
N TRP A 21 -7.44 16.29 -21.88
CA TRP A 21 -7.12 14.86 -21.93
C TRP A 21 -8.27 14.00 -22.46
N SER A 22 -9.50 14.53 -22.41
CA SER A 22 -10.70 13.83 -22.83
C SER A 22 -11.02 14.01 -24.32
N GLU A 23 -10.25 14.81 -25.07
CA GLU A 23 -10.45 14.97 -26.52
C GLU A 23 -10.24 13.67 -27.29
N GLU A 24 -9.42 12.75 -26.77
CA GLU A 24 -9.32 11.38 -27.28
C GLU A 24 -10.43 10.53 -26.64
N ALA A 25 -11.55 10.37 -27.34
CA ALA A 25 -12.59 9.46 -26.90
C ALA A 25 -11.98 8.06 -26.69
N PRO A 26 -12.06 7.47 -25.48
CA PRO A 26 -11.46 6.17 -25.25
C PRO A 26 -12.15 5.17 -26.19
N GLU A 27 -11.37 4.57 -27.10
CA GLU A 27 -11.89 3.52 -27.96
C GLU A 27 -12.61 2.48 -27.09
N PRO A 28 -13.83 2.05 -27.46
CA PRO A 28 -14.55 1.04 -26.70
C PRO A 28 -13.74 -0.25 -26.78
N ARG A 29 -12.87 -0.49 -25.79
CA ARG A 29 -12.05 -1.70 -25.74
C ARG A 29 -12.97 -2.85 -25.37
N PRO A 30 -13.39 -3.71 -26.32
CA PRO A 30 -14.18 -4.87 -25.95
C PRO A 30 -13.34 -5.70 -24.98
N PHE A 31 -14.01 -6.28 -23.99
CA PHE A 31 -13.41 -7.15 -22.97
C PHE A 31 -12.53 -6.46 -21.91
N PHE A 32 -12.52 -5.12 -21.78
CA PHE A 32 -11.83 -4.48 -20.64
C PHE A 32 -12.40 -4.98 -19.30
N PHE A 33 -13.72 -4.88 -19.13
CA PHE A 33 -14.41 -5.35 -17.93
C PHE A 33 -14.21 -6.84 -17.69
N THR A 34 -14.30 -7.66 -18.73
CA THR A 34 -14.08 -9.11 -18.64
C THR A 34 -12.65 -9.44 -18.19
N ARG A 35 -11.64 -8.77 -18.75
CA ARG A 35 -10.23 -8.95 -18.35
C ARG A 35 -9.95 -8.41 -16.95
N LEU A 36 -10.56 -7.30 -16.56
CA LEU A 36 -10.45 -6.75 -15.21
C LEU A 36 -11.04 -7.72 -14.19
N GLN A 37 -12.24 -8.23 -14.45
CA GLN A 37 -12.92 -9.21 -13.59
C GLN A 37 -12.11 -10.51 -13.48
N ALA A 38 -11.57 -11.00 -14.60
CA ALA A 38 -10.70 -12.18 -14.60
C ALA A 38 -9.42 -11.95 -13.77
N ARG A 39 -8.81 -10.75 -13.85
CA ARG A 39 -7.64 -10.40 -13.02
C ARG A 39 -7.97 -10.29 -11.55
N LEU A 40 -9.11 -9.70 -11.19
CA LEU A 40 -9.56 -9.60 -9.81
C LEU A 40 -9.91 -10.98 -9.22
N ALA A 41 -10.53 -11.85 -10.01
CA ALA A 41 -10.81 -13.23 -9.59
C ALA A 41 -9.54 -14.09 -9.52
N ALA A 42 -8.53 -13.81 -10.36
CA ALA A 42 -7.24 -14.49 -10.36
C ALA A 42 -6.27 -13.95 -9.30
N GLN A 43 -6.55 -12.80 -8.67
CA GLN A 43 -5.82 -12.40 -7.47
C GLN A 43 -6.09 -13.47 -6.41
N GLN A 44 -5.03 -14.17 -6.02
CA GLN A 44 -5.11 -15.21 -5.00
C GLN A 44 -5.85 -14.66 -3.77
N PRO A 45 -6.73 -15.46 -3.14
CA PRO A 45 -7.26 -15.08 -1.84
C PRO A 45 -6.05 -14.78 -0.94
N GLN A 46 -6.06 -13.58 -0.35
CA GLN A 46 -5.03 -13.22 0.63
C GLN A 46 -4.94 -14.37 1.64
N PRO A 47 -3.71 -14.77 2.06
CA PRO A 47 -3.57 -15.77 3.09
C PRO A 47 -4.47 -15.37 4.27
N PRO A 48 -5.20 -16.34 4.87
CA PRO A 48 -6.20 -16.03 5.88
C PRO A 48 -5.58 -15.10 6.92
N ALA A 49 -6.12 -13.88 7.00
CA ALA A 49 -5.56 -12.85 7.85
C ALA A 49 -5.59 -13.40 9.28
N LEU A 50 -4.39 -13.55 9.88
CA LEU A 50 -4.30 -13.98 11.27
C LEU A 50 -5.15 -13.02 12.12
N PRO A 51 -5.92 -13.54 13.09
CA PRO A 51 -6.71 -12.71 13.97
C PRO A 51 -5.87 -11.57 14.55
N THR A 52 -6.44 -10.37 14.61
CA THR A 52 -5.73 -9.15 15.02
C THR A 52 -5.11 -9.27 16.42
N TRP A 53 -5.73 -10.03 17.33
CA TRP A 53 -5.18 -10.33 18.66
C TRP A 53 -3.88 -11.15 18.59
N LEU A 54 -3.81 -12.13 17.69
CA LEU A 54 -2.62 -12.96 17.50
C LEU A 54 -1.47 -12.16 16.88
N ARG A 55 -1.77 -11.31 15.89
CA ARG A 55 -0.77 -10.39 15.31
C ARG A 55 -0.18 -9.47 16.38
N ARG A 56 -1.03 -8.87 17.23
CA ARG A 56 -0.58 -8.00 18.33
C ARG A 56 0.36 -8.73 19.29
N SER A 57 0.04 -9.97 19.66
CA SER A 57 0.90 -10.79 20.52
C SER A 57 2.27 -11.06 19.88
N VAL A 58 2.30 -11.45 18.61
CA VAL A 58 3.56 -11.71 17.88
C VAL A 58 4.43 -10.44 17.86
N TYR A 59 3.85 -9.29 17.56
CA TYR A 59 4.59 -8.02 17.60
C TYR A 59 5.11 -7.69 19.00
N ALA A 60 4.27 -7.85 20.04
CA ALA A 60 4.68 -7.61 21.43
C ALA A 60 5.87 -8.52 21.83
N PHE A 61 5.79 -9.82 21.54
CA PHE A 61 6.89 -10.75 21.83
C PHE A 61 8.14 -10.42 21.02
N SER A 62 8.02 -10.04 19.75
CA SER A 62 9.18 -9.68 18.92
C SER A 62 9.91 -8.44 19.46
N VAL A 63 9.17 -7.42 19.92
CA VAL A 63 9.74 -6.22 20.52
C VAL A 63 10.43 -6.54 21.84
N VAL A 64 9.79 -7.33 22.71
CA VAL A 64 10.39 -7.77 23.99
C VAL A 64 11.68 -8.57 23.73
N ALA A 65 11.64 -9.52 22.79
CA ALA A 65 12.81 -10.32 22.43
C ALA A 65 13.94 -9.44 21.87
N LEU A 66 13.60 -8.47 21.01
CA LEU A 66 14.58 -7.53 20.45
C LEU A 66 15.23 -6.67 21.54
N VAL A 67 14.43 -6.13 22.46
CA VAL A 67 14.94 -5.36 23.62
C VAL A 67 15.85 -6.22 24.47
N LEU A 68 15.45 -7.46 24.78
CA LEU A 68 16.30 -8.39 25.55
C LEU A 68 17.61 -8.71 24.83
N ALA A 69 17.57 -8.96 23.51
CA ALA A 69 18.77 -9.23 22.73
C ALA A 69 19.73 -8.04 22.70
N LEU A 70 19.20 -6.81 22.52
CA LEU A 70 20.00 -5.58 22.52
C LEU A 70 20.58 -5.25 23.91
N ASN A 71 19.90 -5.64 24.98
CA ASN A 71 20.30 -5.36 26.35
C ASN A 71 20.96 -6.58 27.03
N ALA A 72 21.21 -7.67 26.29
CA ALA A 72 21.78 -8.89 26.84
C ALA A 72 23.14 -8.64 27.50
N ASP A 73 23.98 -7.79 26.90
CA ASP A 73 25.28 -7.41 27.47
C ASP A 73 25.13 -6.62 28.79
N THR A 74 24.15 -5.71 28.88
CA THR A 74 23.90 -4.94 30.12
C THR A 74 23.31 -5.80 31.24
N ALA A 75 22.41 -6.74 30.90
CA ALA A 75 21.80 -7.65 31.86
C ALA A 75 22.84 -8.62 32.44
N LEU A 76 23.69 -9.19 31.59
CA LEU A 76 24.78 -10.08 32.01
C LEU A 76 25.85 -9.36 32.84
N TYR A 77 26.11 -8.08 32.56
CA TYR A 77 27.06 -7.27 33.34
C TYR A 77 26.53 -6.93 34.74
N SER A 78 25.22 -6.70 34.89
CA SER A 78 24.59 -6.39 36.18
C SER A 78 24.45 -7.59 37.14
N MET A 79 24.65 -8.82 36.64
CA MET A 79 24.58 -10.07 37.42
C MET A 79 25.96 -10.61 37.84
N ARG A 80 27.07 -9.96 37.44
CA ARG A 80 28.44 -10.35 37.79
C ARG A 80 29.03 -9.43 38.85
#